data_AF-A0A7S3LUD5-F1
#
_entry.id   AF-A0A7S3LUD5-F1
#
_cell.length_a   1.000
_cell.length_b   1.000
_cell.length_c   1.000
_cell.angle_alpha   90.00
_cell.angle_beta   90.00
_cell.angle_gamma   90.00
#
_symmetry.space_group_name_H-M   'P 1'
#
loop_
_entity.id
_entity.type
_entity.pdbx_description
1 polymer ?
#
loop_
_entity_poly.entity_id
_entity_poly.type
_entity_poly.pdbx_seq_one_letter_code
_entity_poly.pdbx_strand_id
1 'polypeptide(L)'
;QKQGGDKGLRVGAPDQSSGKVLQKDVKNVLKELGLTGHGKVDEASVQKEKQAAKQQRELQKHKAGRKAQRDRGQSGASTAEGDRVPDSLSKRSSAQQKSEIQPLKAKMFIPSSDFKPMKRLREGGSRWYEHVPHDEWKRGKSPGMLTAEVKALKEKAERWLRDEANDFERVNKKDSEIIFLERISQSGTLADKVAALAMKFQQGPLQNLSTLDQLLSMAEKKGRREALTSIEALRDMFVTDVLPDRKLRMFHQQPVLGMPNDALVVAAFEEQLKSRYARLIEVLEVGVNDSVSHHKHGCMRVIVDLLKEKPECERSLLALLVEKLGDPDRKTASNAVYHLLQLLRDHPVMKGVVVSAVDEFLKRQNLPDRSTYYAVVFLNQIMFEKDESEIARHLVGLYMTIFRDRTSTNVMDDRLLGILLTGVNRAMPYANFGEGEDMFDECMETLFTMIRTCDVGMAVQALILLQKLSHSRVSLRDRFYHSLYHLMLNPDVSVTRKQAQFLNVVYKAIKDDDIPKRVTAFAKRLLQICPENSPGFTCGALILLSEVMKVKPHLKALVSSAEEHDGEGSGTKMYSAVE
;
A
#
# COMPACT_ATOMS: atom_id res chain seq x y z
N GLN A 1 84.93 18.79 -24.73
CA GLN A 1 83.50 19.18 -24.55
C GLN A 1 82.71 18.41 -25.59
N LYS A 2 81.66 17.61 -25.36
CA LYS A 2 80.84 17.19 -24.21
C LYS A 2 80.20 15.83 -24.59
N GLN A 3 79.88 15.01 -23.58
CA GLN A 3 79.09 13.76 -23.55
C GLN A 3 77.75 13.91 -24.34
N GLY A 4 77.03 12.91 -24.83
CA GLY A 4 76.83 11.48 -24.51
C GLY A 4 75.30 11.20 -24.67
N GLY A 5 74.87 10.03 -25.15
CA GLY A 5 73.44 9.69 -25.17
C GLY A 5 72.99 8.60 -26.13
N ASP A 6 73.00 7.36 -25.64
CA ASP A 6 72.31 6.18 -26.20
C ASP A 6 70.78 6.33 -26.05
N LYS A 7 70.00 6.04 -27.10
CA LYS A 7 68.52 6.08 -27.09
C LYS A 7 67.94 4.76 -27.60
N GLY A 8 67.78 3.80 -26.69
CA GLY A 8 66.90 2.66 -26.85
C GLY A 8 65.42 3.07 -26.87
N LEU A 9 64.64 2.45 -27.76
CA LEU A 9 63.18 2.52 -27.79
C LEU A 9 62.62 2.02 -26.44
N ARG A 10 61.97 2.92 -25.70
CA ARG A 10 61.29 2.60 -24.44
C ARG A 10 59.82 2.30 -24.75
N VAL A 11 59.43 1.03 -24.59
CA VAL A 11 58.04 0.59 -24.49
C VAL A 11 57.40 1.34 -23.31
N GLY A 12 56.37 2.14 -23.57
CA GLY A 12 55.61 2.83 -22.55
C GLY A 12 54.90 1.83 -21.63
N ALA A 13 55.09 1.98 -20.32
CA ALA A 13 54.40 1.18 -19.31
C ALA A 13 52.87 1.33 -19.44
N PRO A 14 52.08 0.28 -19.16
CA PRO A 14 50.62 0.35 -19.24
C PRO A 14 50.09 1.40 -18.24
N ASP A 15 49.24 2.28 -18.74
CA ASP A 15 48.61 3.34 -17.97
C ASP A 15 47.78 2.74 -16.82
N GLN A 16 48.29 2.92 -15.59
CA GLN A 16 47.69 2.40 -14.36
C GLN A 16 46.28 2.98 -14.09
N SER A 17 45.89 4.06 -14.76
CA SER A 17 44.55 4.66 -14.63
C SER A 17 43.49 3.79 -15.35
N SER A 18 43.80 3.30 -16.54
CA SER A 18 42.93 2.45 -17.36
C SER A 18 42.69 1.09 -16.70
N GLY A 19 43.72 0.51 -16.08
CA GLY A 19 43.61 -0.73 -15.31
C GLY A 19 42.74 -0.60 -14.05
N LYS A 20 42.73 0.57 -13.39
CA LYS A 20 41.90 0.83 -12.20
C LYS A 20 40.42 1.01 -12.55
N VAL A 21 40.11 1.61 -13.70
CA VAL A 21 38.72 1.74 -14.20
C VAL A 21 38.17 0.36 -14.55
N LEU A 22 38.91 -0.44 -15.32
CA LEU A 22 38.54 -1.82 -15.65
C LEU A 22 38.35 -2.70 -14.41
N GLN A 23 39.23 -2.59 -13.39
CA GLN A 23 39.07 -3.34 -12.15
C GLN A 23 37.82 -2.95 -11.36
N LYS A 24 37.42 -1.67 -11.40
CA LYS A 24 36.20 -1.19 -10.74
C LYS A 24 34.96 -1.70 -11.47
N ASP A 25 34.96 -1.66 -12.80
CA ASP A 25 33.86 -2.14 -13.62
C ASP A 25 33.68 -3.66 -13.49
N VAL A 26 34.79 -4.41 -13.50
CA VAL A 26 34.79 -5.86 -13.23
C VAL A 26 34.30 -6.18 -11.82
N LYS A 27 34.74 -5.45 -10.79
CA LYS A 27 34.26 -5.64 -9.41
C LYS A 27 32.77 -5.33 -9.26
N ASN A 28 32.25 -4.32 -9.95
CA ASN A 28 30.83 -3.99 -9.95
C ASN A 28 30.01 -5.08 -10.64
N VAL A 29 30.45 -5.55 -11.81
CA VAL A 29 29.83 -6.67 -12.52
C VAL A 29 29.85 -7.94 -11.66
N LEU A 30 30.97 -8.27 -11.02
CA LEU A 30 31.07 -9.44 -10.12
C LEU A 30 30.15 -9.34 -8.90
N LYS A 31 29.97 -8.14 -8.35
CA LYS A 31 29.07 -7.87 -7.24
C LYS A 31 27.60 -7.97 -7.65
N GLU A 32 27.26 -7.50 -8.84
CA GLU A 32 25.90 -7.60 -9.40
C GLU A 32 25.55 -9.02 -9.88
N LEU A 33 26.57 -9.82 -10.26
CA LEU A 33 26.43 -11.25 -10.56
C LEU A 33 26.38 -12.13 -9.30
N GLY A 34 26.60 -11.58 -8.10
CA GLY A 34 26.59 -12.33 -6.84
C GLY A 34 27.80 -13.25 -6.65
N LEU A 35 28.91 -12.99 -7.33
CA LEU A 35 30.12 -13.84 -7.39
C LEU A 35 31.25 -13.36 -6.45
N THR A 36 30.93 -12.64 -5.36
CA THR A 36 31.92 -12.10 -4.42
C THR A 36 32.49 -13.18 -3.50
N GLY A 37 33.36 -14.04 -4.03
CA GLY A 37 34.02 -15.07 -3.24
C GLY A 37 35.47 -15.35 -3.62
N HIS A 38 35.92 -15.06 -4.83
CA HIS A 38 37.21 -15.56 -5.31
C HIS A 38 38.08 -14.46 -5.92
N GLY A 39 39.09 -14.06 -5.15
CA GLY A 39 40.15 -13.15 -5.55
C GLY A 39 40.87 -12.61 -4.33
N LYS A 40 41.82 -13.39 -3.78
CA LYS A 40 42.78 -12.88 -2.78
C LYS A 40 43.59 -11.76 -3.44
N VAL A 41 43.24 -10.52 -3.15
CA VAL A 41 44.11 -9.35 -3.36
C VAL A 41 44.00 -8.49 -2.10
N ASP A 42 44.99 -8.69 -1.22
CA ASP A 42 45.41 -7.88 -0.07
C ASP A 42 44.34 -7.02 0.64
N GLU A 43 43.64 -7.67 1.58
CA GLU A 43 42.69 -7.05 2.52
C GLU A 43 43.35 -6.15 3.60
N ALA A 44 44.66 -5.94 3.55
CA ALA A 44 45.41 -5.20 4.57
C ALA A 44 45.23 -3.66 4.49
N SER A 45 44.79 -3.12 3.36
CA SER A 45 44.63 -1.66 3.17
C SER A 45 43.24 -1.13 3.58
N VAL A 46 42.20 -1.95 3.47
CA VAL A 46 40.79 -1.56 3.74
C VAL A 46 40.45 -1.61 5.24
N GLN A 47 41.16 -2.42 6.03
CA GLN A 47 40.90 -2.52 7.47
C GLN A 47 41.44 -1.33 8.27
N LYS A 48 42.55 -0.70 7.84
CA LYS A 48 43.08 0.53 8.48
C LYS A 48 42.14 1.74 8.29
N GLU A 49 41.48 1.82 7.15
CA GLU A 49 40.55 2.93 6.84
C GLU A 49 39.23 2.82 7.63
N LYS A 50 38.73 1.60 7.83
CA LYS A 50 37.52 1.35 8.66
C LYS A 50 37.75 1.58 10.15
N GLN A 51 38.97 1.33 10.67
CA GLN A 51 39.30 1.61 12.07
C GLN A 51 39.47 3.11 12.34
N ALA A 52 40.05 3.87 11.41
CA ALA A 52 40.15 5.33 11.51
C ALA A 52 38.77 6.02 11.46
N ALA A 53 37.87 5.53 10.59
CA ALA A 53 36.50 6.06 10.49
C ALA A 53 35.64 5.73 11.72
N LYS A 54 35.88 4.59 12.39
CA LYS A 54 35.16 4.19 13.62
C LYS A 54 35.58 5.04 14.82
N GLN A 55 36.88 5.35 14.95
CA GLN A 55 37.38 6.22 16.02
C GLN A 55 36.88 7.67 15.87
N GLN A 56 36.79 8.21 14.65
CA GLN A 56 36.20 9.53 14.43
C GLN A 56 34.69 9.59 14.76
N ARG A 57 33.97 8.49 14.57
CA ARG A 57 32.52 8.41 14.83
C ARG A 57 32.20 8.28 16.33
N GLU A 58 33.08 7.67 17.12
CA GLU A 58 32.96 7.61 18.59
C GLU A 58 33.30 8.94 19.27
N LEU A 59 34.29 9.68 18.74
CA LEU A 59 34.62 11.04 19.20
C LEU A 59 33.50 12.07 18.93
N GLN A 60 32.68 11.85 17.89
CA GLN A 60 31.51 12.69 17.60
C GLN A 60 30.30 12.36 18.49
N LYS A 61 30.11 11.09 18.88
CA LYS A 61 29.04 10.69 19.82
C LYS A 61 29.27 11.22 21.23
N HIS A 62 30.53 11.32 21.68
CA HIS A 62 30.87 11.87 23.00
C HIS A 62 30.65 13.39 23.12
N LYS A 63 30.58 14.14 22.01
CA LYS A 63 30.27 15.58 22.01
C LYS A 63 28.78 15.90 21.94
N ALA A 64 27.95 15.00 21.42
CA ALA A 64 26.49 15.16 21.37
C ALA A 64 25.79 14.82 22.72
N GLY A 65 26.38 13.94 23.53
CA GLY A 65 25.85 13.55 24.84
C GLY A 65 26.01 14.57 25.96
N ARG A 66 26.79 15.64 25.78
CA ARG A 66 27.06 16.66 26.82
C ARG A 66 26.14 17.88 26.78
N LYS A 67 25.18 17.96 25.84
CA LYS A 67 24.30 19.14 25.66
C LYS A 67 22.83 18.92 26.01
N ALA A 68 22.45 17.73 26.50
CA ALA A 68 21.07 17.37 26.85
C ALA A 68 20.87 17.09 28.35
N GLN A 69 21.74 17.62 29.22
CA GLN A 69 21.63 17.46 30.67
C GLN A 69 21.81 18.81 31.38
N ARG A 70 20.89 19.74 31.09
CA ARG A 70 20.56 20.90 31.91
C ARG A 70 19.13 21.30 31.57
N ASP A 71 18.16 20.51 32.03
CA ASP A 71 16.97 21.09 32.66
C ASP A 71 16.09 20.02 33.28
N ARG A 72 15.47 20.40 34.42
CA ARG A 72 14.49 19.68 35.25
C ARG A 72 15.03 18.66 36.25
N GLY A 73 15.28 19.18 37.45
CA GLY A 73 15.08 18.44 38.68
C GLY A 73 13.61 18.46 39.11
N GLN A 74 13.17 17.36 39.70
CA GLN A 74 12.04 17.30 40.64
C GLN A 74 12.39 16.30 41.75
N SER A 75 12.36 16.81 42.99
CA SER A 75 11.96 16.12 44.22
C SER A 75 10.60 15.43 44.03
N GLY A 76 10.20 14.37 44.73
CA GLY A 76 10.69 13.68 45.90
C GLY A 76 9.71 12.54 46.21
N ALA A 77 10.17 11.53 46.94
CA ALA A 77 9.52 10.26 47.20
C ALA A 77 8.48 10.28 48.34
N SER A 78 7.53 9.34 48.30
CA SER A 78 7.08 8.55 49.47
C SER A 78 6.28 7.33 48.95
N THR A 79 6.82 6.11 49.08
CA THR A 79 6.65 5.08 50.13
C THR A 79 5.38 4.22 50.02
N ALA A 80 5.61 2.92 50.23
CA ALA A 80 4.79 1.77 49.93
C ALA A 80 3.95 1.28 51.10
N GLU A 81 2.91 0.48 50.78
CA GLU A 81 2.27 -0.63 51.52
C GLU A 81 0.93 -0.89 50.78
N GLY A 82 0.35 -2.07 50.60
CA GLY A 82 0.42 -3.39 51.23
C GLY A 82 -0.97 -4.03 51.06
N ASP A 83 -1.04 -5.36 51.04
CA ASP A 83 -2.24 -6.23 51.10
C ASP A 83 -3.10 -6.45 49.84
N ARG A 84 -3.09 -7.65 49.23
CA ARG A 84 -3.56 -8.99 49.68
C ARG A 84 -5.09 -9.13 49.65
N VAL A 85 -5.52 -9.74 48.54
CA VAL A 85 -6.84 -10.35 48.32
C VAL A 85 -6.97 -11.62 49.18
N PRO A 86 -8.14 -11.89 49.79
CA PRO A 86 -8.51 -13.24 50.17
C PRO A 86 -9.43 -13.87 49.11
N ASP A 87 -9.03 -15.07 48.74
CA ASP A 87 -9.73 -16.05 47.93
C ASP A 87 -10.60 -16.92 48.84
N SER A 88 -11.86 -17.20 48.48
CA SER A 88 -12.61 -18.34 49.04
C SER A 88 -13.80 -18.75 48.15
N LEU A 89 -13.50 -19.66 47.23
CA LEU A 89 -14.17 -20.95 46.99
C LEU A 89 -15.66 -21.14 47.33
N SER A 90 -16.40 -21.43 46.25
CA SER A 90 -17.26 -22.61 46.04
C SER A 90 -18.45 -22.89 46.98
N LYS A 91 -19.64 -23.05 46.37
CA LYS A 91 -20.47 -24.26 46.54
C LYS A 91 -21.46 -24.42 45.38
N ARG A 92 -21.40 -25.62 44.81
CA ARG A 92 -22.32 -26.22 43.83
C ARG A 92 -23.77 -26.21 44.34
N SER A 93 -24.74 -26.11 43.44
CA SER A 93 -25.61 -27.24 43.10
C SER A 93 -26.56 -26.91 41.95
N SER A 94 -26.48 -27.75 40.92
CA SER A 94 -27.51 -28.03 39.93
C SER A 94 -28.86 -28.38 40.57
N ALA A 95 -29.92 -27.69 40.18
CA ALA A 95 -31.29 -28.18 40.27
C ALA A 95 -32.04 -27.77 38.99
N GLN A 96 -32.21 -28.77 38.13
CA GLN A 96 -33.04 -28.75 36.95
C GLN A 96 -34.51 -28.81 37.41
N GLN A 97 -35.27 -27.74 37.20
CA GLN A 97 -36.74 -27.81 37.24
C GLN A 97 -37.30 -27.18 35.97
N LYS A 98 -37.88 -28.05 35.14
CA LYS A 98 -38.81 -27.71 34.07
C LYS A 98 -40.06 -27.11 34.72
N SER A 99 -40.49 -25.93 34.26
CA SER A 99 -41.87 -25.48 34.39
C SER A 99 -42.28 -24.67 33.16
N GLU A 100 -43.11 -25.30 32.34
CA GLU A 100 -44.18 -24.75 31.50
C GLU A 100 -43.97 -23.39 30.80
N ILE A 101 -43.80 -23.48 29.48
CA ILE A 101 -44.04 -22.37 28.56
C ILE A 101 -45.56 -22.18 28.43
N GLN A 102 -46.10 -21.16 29.08
CA GLN A 102 -47.39 -20.59 28.67
C GLN A 102 -47.14 -19.51 27.60
N PRO A 103 -47.90 -19.48 26.49
CA PRO A 103 -47.75 -18.45 25.48
C PRO A 103 -48.34 -17.14 25.99
N LEU A 104 -47.48 -16.23 26.45
CA LEU A 104 -47.87 -14.85 26.72
C LEU A 104 -48.15 -14.17 25.37
N LYS A 105 -49.44 -14.05 25.05
CA LYS A 105 -49.98 -13.25 23.95
C LYS A 105 -49.28 -11.90 23.90
N ALA A 106 -48.76 -11.54 22.72
CA ALA A 106 -48.25 -10.22 22.42
C ALA A 106 -49.36 -9.18 22.67
N LYS A 107 -49.28 -8.48 23.81
CA LYS A 107 -50.03 -7.25 24.01
C LYS A 107 -49.40 -6.20 23.11
N MET A 108 -50.13 -5.78 22.08
CA MET A 108 -49.84 -4.55 21.35
C MET A 108 -49.66 -3.42 22.37
N PHE A 109 -48.43 -2.94 22.50
CA PHE A 109 -48.12 -1.78 23.31
C PHE A 109 -48.61 -0.53 22.56
N ILE A 110 -49.73 0.03 23.01
CA ILE A 110 -50.19 1.34 22.55
C ILE A 110 -49.33 2.38 23.28
N PRO A 111 -48.59 3.27 22.58
CA PRO A 111 -47.75 4.25 23.25
C PRO A 111 -48.62 5.24 24.04
N SER A 112 -48.47 5.25 25.36
CA SER A 112 -49.05 6.27 26.25
C SER A 112 -48.68 7.68 25.78
N SER A 113 -49.63 8.60 25.83
CA SER A 113 -49.52 9.99 25.35
C SER A 113 -48.62 10.88 26.21
N ASP A 114 -48.25 10.44 27.42
CA ASP A 114 -47.64 11.31 28.43
C ASP A 114 -46.22 10.87 28.79
N PHE A 115 -45.45 10.47 27.78
CA PHE A 115 -44.05 10.11 27.98
C PHE A 115 -43.17 11.37 28.05
N LYS A 116 -42.60 11.66 29.23
CA LYS A 116 -41.44 12.54 29.36
C LYS A 116 -40.20 11.71 29.03
N PRO A 117 -39.53 11.93 27.88
CA PRO A 117 -38.31 11.20 27.59
C PRO A 117 -37.20 11.62 28.58
N MET A 118 -36.21 10.75 28.76
CA MET A 118 -34.83 11.22 28.92
C MET A 118 -34.29 11.76 30.27
N LYS A 119 -34.91 11.56 31.45
CA LYS A 119 -34.17 11.80 32.72
C LYS A 119 -32.90 10.94 32.83
N ARG A 120 -32.94 9.70 32.35
CA ARG A 120 -31.82 8.73 32.44
C ARG A 120 -30.64 9.02 31.52
N LEU A 121 -30.88 9.63 30.35
CA LEU A 121 -29.83 9.98 29.38
C LEU A 121 -29.13 11.31 29.71
N ARG A 122 -29.74 12.15 30.57
CA ARG A 122 -29.18 13.42 31.05
C ARG A 122 -28.14 13.23 32.16
N GLU A 123 -28.21 12.13 32.91
CA GLU A 123 -27.48 11.94 34.16
C GLU A 123 -26.23 11.05 34.03
N GLY A 124 -26.03 10.38 32.89
CA GLY A 124 -24.87 9.52 32.66
C GLY A 124 -23.95 10.08 31.58
N GLY A 125 -22.71 10.40 31.93
CA GLY A 125 -21.62 10.72 30.98
C GLY A 125 -21.20 9.55 30.07
N SER A 126 -22.10 8.60 29.86
CA SER A 126 -22.00 7.45 28.97
C SER A 126 -22.37 7.89 27.55
N ARG A 127 -21.72 7.30 26.54
CA ARG A 127 -21.87 7.73 25.14
C ARG A 127 -23.28 7.43 24.65
N TRP A 128 -23.83 8.24 23.73
CA TRP A 128 -25.23 8.13 23.29
C TRP A 128 -25.64 6.71 22.81
N TYR A 129 -24.68 5.96 22.25
CA TYR A 129 -24.87 4.59 21.76
C TYR A 129 -24.76 3.49 22.83
N GLU A 130 -24.38 3.82 24.07
CA GLU A 130 -24.33 2.91 25.22
C GLU A 130 -25.65 2.86 25.99
N HIS A 131 -26.48 3.90 25.85
CA HIS A 131 -27.74 4.08 26.60
C HIS A 131 -28.88 3.16 26.16
N VAL A 132 -28.74 2.43 25.04
CA VAL A 132 -29.75 1.45 24.64
C VAL A 132 -29.21 0.03 24.87
N PRO A 133 -29.89 -0.81 25.67
CA PRO A 133 -29.45 -2.17 25.94
C PRO A 133 -29.19 -2.91 24.62
N HIS A 134 -27.94 -3.29 24.40
CA HIS A 134 -27.49 -3.92 23.17
C HIS A 134 -28.26 -5.23 22.85
N ASP A 135 -28.84 -5.86 23.88
CA ASP A 135 -29.70 -7.05 23.78
C ASP A 135 -31.10 -6.78 23.22
N GLU A 136 -31.62 -5.54 23.31
CA GLU A 136 -32.91 -5.17 22.71
C GLU A 136 -32.79 -4.96 21.20
N TRP A 137 -31.65 -4.42 20.75
CA TRP A 137 -31.35 -4.22 19.33
C TRP A 137 -31.01 -5.52 18.59
N LYS A 138 -30.59 -6.56 19.32
CA LYS A 138 -30.32 -7.91 18.77
C LYS A 138 -31.58 -8.77 18.64
N ARG A 139 -32.62 -8.51 19.44
CA ARG A 139 -33.84 -9.34 19.50
C ARG A 139 -34.90 -8.98 18.46
N GLY A 140 -34.96 -7.72 18.03
CA GLY A 140 -35.96 -7.28 17.04
C GLY A 140 -35.54 -7.54 15.59
N LYS A 141 -36.50 -7.89 14.73
CA LYS A 141 -36.29 -7.94 13.28
C LYS A 141 -36.35 -6.53 12.71
N SER A 142 -35.35 -6.14 11.92
CA SER A 142 -35.37 -4.86 11.19
C SER A 142 -36.50 -4.87 10.14
N PRO A 143 -37.31 -3.80 10.03
CA PRO A 143 -38.37 -3.72 9.00
C PRO A 143 -37.84 -3.82 7.57
N GLY A 144 -36.59 -3.42 7.33
CA GLY A 144 -35.93 -3.47 6.01
C GLY A 144 -36.46 -2.45 5.00
N MET A 145 -37.73 -2.06 5.10
CA MET A 145 -38.43 -1.13 4.21
C MET A 145 -39.11 -0.01 5.01
N LEU A 146 -39.21 1.19 4.43
CA LEU A 146 -40.03 2.28 4.97
C LEU A 146 -41.51 1.97 4.75
N THR A 147 -42.11 1.20 5.66
CA THR A 147 -43.57 1.08 5.71
C THR A 147 -44.19 2.37 6.25
N ALA A 148 -45.49 2.58 5.99
CA ALA A 148 -46.21 3.75 6.51
C ALA A 148 -46.14 3.85 8.05
N GLU A 149 -46.15 2.70 8.74
CA GLU A 149 -46.01 2.60 10.19
C GLU A 149 -44.62 3.04 10.66
N VAL A 150 -43.55 2.58 10.00
CA VAL A 150 -42.17 2.98 10.31
C VAL A 150 -41.96 4.47 10.06
N LYS A 151 -42.57 5.03 9.01
CA LYS A 151 -42.54 6.46 8.74
C LYS A 151 -43.26 7.28 9.82
N ALA A 152 -44.44 6.84 10.26
CA ALA A 152 -45.16 7.50 11.34
C ALA A 152 -44.39 7.44 12.68
N LEU A 153 -43.76 6.29 12.99
CA LEU A 153 -42.89 6.15 14.16
C LEU A 153 -41.66 7.07 14.08
N LYS A 154 -41.07 7.19 12.88
CA LYS A 154 -39.95 8.11 12.64
C LYS A 154 -40.36 9.56 12.90
N GLU A 155 -41.46 10.03 12.31
CA GLU A 155 -41.95 11.40 12.52
C GLU A 155 -42.24 11.70 13.99
N LYS A 156 -42.75 10.70 14.73
CA LYS A 156 -42.97 10.82 16.18
C LYS A 156 -41.66 10.91 16.96
N ALA A 157 -40.68 10.06 16.64
CA ALA A 157 -39.37 10.06 17.27
C ALA A 157 -38.60 11.36 17.01
N GLU A 158 -38.67 11.91 15.81
CA GLU A 158 -38.08 13.20 15.46
C GLU A 158 -38.72 14.38 16.22
N ARG A 159 -40.04 14.33 16.46
CA ARG A 159 -40.71 15.33 17.31
C ARG A 159 -40.18 15.26 18.74
N TRP A 160 -40.10 14.07 19.33
CA TRP A 160 -39.53 13.89 20.67
C TRP A 160 -38.08 14.36 20.77
N LEU A 161 -37.26 14.11 19.75
CA LEU A 161 -35.88 14.60 19.73
C LEU A 161 -35.82 16.14 19.70
N ARG A 162 -36.69 16.79 18.92
CA ARG A 162 -36.80 18.25 18.89
C ARG A 162 -37.30 18.83 20.21
N ASP A 163 -38.30 18.20 20.81
CA ASP A 163 -38.84 18.63 22.11
C ASP A 163 -37.77 18.51 23.21
N GLU A 164 -36.98 17.44 23.20
CA GLU A 164 -35.85 17.27 24.12
C GLU A 164 -34.76 18.33 23.92
N ALA A 165 -34.42 18.66 22.67
CA ALA A 165 -33.47 19.73 22.37
C ALA A 165 -33.96 21.10 22.87
N ASN A 166 -35.24 21.41 22.66
CA ASN A 166 -35.87 22.63 23.18
C ASN A 166 -35.87 22.68 24.72
N ASP A 167 -36.16 21.55 25.37
CA ASP A 167 -36.16 21.47 26.83
C ASP A 167 -34.75 21.58 27.40
N PHE A 168 -33.74 21.01 26.75
CA PHE A 168 -32.34 21.18 27.12
C PHE A 168 -31.92 22.65 27.04
N GLU A 169 -32.22 23.34 25.93
CA GLU A 169 -31.96 24.78 25.80
C GLU A 169 -32.69 25.59 26.87
N ARG A 170 -33.95 25.25 27.19
CA ARG A 170 -34.73 25.96 28.23
C ARG A 170 -34.14 25.79 29.63
N VAL A 171 -33.73 24.58 29.99
CA VAL A 171 -33.13 24.29 31.31
C VAL A 171 -31.77 24.98 31.44
N ASN A 172 -30.97 24.95 30.37
CA ASN A 172 -29.59 25.42 30.39
C ASN A 172 -29.42 26.91 30.05
N LYS A 173 -30.50 27.64 29.73
CA LYS A 173 -30.49 29.10 29.50
C LYS A 173 -29.93 29.94 30.66
N LYS A 174 -29.88 29.38 31.87
CA LYS A 174 -29.35 30.06 33.07
C LYS A 174 -27.93 29.63 33.44
N ASP A 175 -27.39 28.62 32.76
CA ASP A 175 -26.06 28.11 33.05
C ASP A 175 -25.00 29.09 32.54
N SER A 176 -24.18 29.61 33.45
CA SER A 176 -23.13 30.57 33.14
C SER A 176 -22.09 30.00 32.17
N GLU A 177 -21.82 28.70 32.22
CA GLU A 177 -20.84 28.06 31.31
C GLU A 177 -21.38 28.01 29.88
N ILE A 178 -22.66 27.66 29.71
CA ILE A 178 -23.28 27.57 28.38
C ILE A 178 -23.43 28.96 27.75
N ILE A 179 -23.78 29.98 28.55
CA ILE A 179 -23.81 31.38 28.09
C ILE A 179 -22.41 31.85 27.68
N PHE A 180 -21.38 31.46 28.43
CA PHE A 180 -19.99 31.79 28.09
C PHE A 180 -19.54 31.12 26.78
N LEU A 181 -19.83 29.83 26.61
CA LEU A 181 -19.56 29.09 25.37
C LEU A 181 -20.32 29.69 24.19
N GLU A 182 -21.57 30.10 24.37
CA GLU A 182 -22.37 30.76 23.33
C GLU A 182 -21.75 32.10 22.92
N ARG A 183 -21.31 32.92 23.89
CA ARG A 183 -20.59 34.17 23.59
C ARG A 183 -19.31 33.92 22.80
N ILE A 184 -18.50 32.93 23.20
CA ILE A 184 -17.27 32.58 22.48
C ILE A 184 -17.57 32.10 21.06
N SER A 185 -18.60 31.27 20.88
CA SER A 185 -19.00 30.78 19.56
C SER A 185 -19.39 31.92 18.59
N GLN A 186 -19.91 33.04 19.11
CA GLN A 186 -20.33 34.19 18.31
C GLN A 186 -19.20 35.19 18.05
N SER A 187 -18.44 35.59 19.09
CA SER A 187 -17.47 36.69 19.02
C SER A 187 -15.99 36.28 19.18
N GLY A 188 -15.69 35.01 19.43
CA GLY A 188 -14.32 34.51 19.63
C GLY A 188 -13.47 34.44 18.35
N THR A 189 -12.19 34.09 18.49
CA THR A 189 -11.35 33.77 17.33
C THR A 189 -11.81 32.47 16.67
N LEU A 190 -11.38 32.19 15.43
CA LEU A 190 -11.79 30.96 14.72
C LEU A 190 -11.51 29.69 15.53
N ALA A 191 -10.34 29.60 16.18
CA ALA A 191 -9.98 28.46 17.02
C ALA A 191 -10.89 28.38 18.25
N ASP A 192 -11.14 29.51 18.91
CA ASP A 192 -12.01 29.56 20.10
C ASP A 192 -13.46 29.22 19.75
N LYS A 193 -13.95 29.69 18.59
CA LYS A 193 -15.30 29.38 18.09
C LYS A 193 -15.47 27.87 17.89
N VAL A 194 -14.51 27.25 17.20
CA VAL A 194 -14.53 25.82 16.93
C VAL A 194 -14.41 25.02 18.23
N ALA A 195 -13.53 25.40 19.15
CA ALA A 195 -13.39 24.76 20.45
C ALA A 195 -14.66 24.89 21.30
N ALA A 196 -15.28 26.08 21.34
CA ALA A 196 -16.51 26.30 22.09
C ALA A 196 -17.69 25.48 21.53
N LEU A 197 -17.78 25.35 20.20
CA LEU A 197 -18.80 24.49 19.56
C LEU A 197 -18.56 23.01 19.87
N ALA A 198 -17.31 22.55 19.85
CA ALA A 198 -16.96 21.18 20.22
C ALA A 198 -17.33 20.87 21.69
N MET A 199 -16.98 21.76 22.62
CA MET A 199 -17.34 21.61 24.04
C MET A 199 -18.84 21.62 24.28
N LYS A 200 -19.57 22.52 23.61
CA LYS A 200 -21.04 22.59 23.71
C LYS A 200 -21.69 21.29 23.22
N PHE A 201 -21.15 20.69 22.16
CA PHE A 201 -21.63 19.41 21.68
C PHE A 201 -21.35 18.28 22.69
N GLN A 202 -20.16 18.23 23.30
CA GLN A 202 -19.79 17.22 24.31
C GLN A 202 -20.70 17.22 25.55
N GLN A 203 -21.24 18.37 25.95
CA GLN A 203 -22.18 18.47 27.09
C GLN A 203 -23.53 17.78 26.85
N GLY A 204 -23.90 17.50 25.60
CA GLY A 204 -25.17 16.87 25.26
C GLY A 204 -25.27 16.53 23.77
N PRO A 205 -24.63 15.43 23.30
CA PRO A 205 -24.60 15.08 21.88
C PRO A 205 -25.99 14.91 21.27
N LEU A 206 -26.93 14.35 22.04
CA LEU A 206 -28.30 14.09 21.60
C LEU A 206 -29.11 15.37 21.37
N GLN A 207 -28.86 16.38 22.19
CA GLN A 207 -29.64 17.62 22.22
C GLN A 207 -29.03 18.72 21.33
N ASN A 208 -27.71 18.71 21.14
CA ASN A 208 -26.98 19.80 20.49
C ASN A 208 -26.62 19.52 19.03
N LEU A 209 -27.48 18.85 18.25
CA LEU A 209 -27.26 18.65 16.81
C LEU A 209 -27.12 19.97 16.02
N SER A 210 -27.73 21.05 16.51
CA SER A 210 -27.59 22.38 15.92
C SER A 210 -26.15 22.91 15.93
N THR A 211 -25.34 22.53 16.93
CA THR A 211 -23.93 22.92 17.00
C THR A 211 -23.08 22.21 15.95
N LEU A 212 -23.42 20.95 15.65
CA LEU A 212 -22.81 20.19 14.57
C LEU A 212 -23.17 20.82 13.21
N ASP A 213 -24.42 21.26 13.04
CA ASP A 213 -24.85 21.98 11.84
C ASP A 213 -24.12 23.33 11.68
N GLN A 214 -23.84 24.04 12.78
CA GLN A 214 -23.04 25.27 12.75
C GLN A 214 -21.59 24.99 12.32
N LEU A 215 -20.95 23.96 12.86
CA LEU A 215 -19.60 23.56 12.45
C LEU A 215 -19.54 23.11 10.99
N LEU A 216 -20.53 22.33 10.53
CA LEU A 216 -20.67 21.96 9.12
C LEU A 216 -20.83 23.21 8.24
N SER A 217 -21.64 24.18 8.66
CA SER A 217 -21.77 25.43 7.91
C SER A 217 -20.47 26.24 7.85
N MET A 218 -19.62 26.19 8.88
CA MET A 218 -18.28 26.80 8.87
C MET A 218 -17.33 26.04 7.94
N ALA A 219 -17.45 24.72 7.88
CA ALA A 219 -16.68 23.86 6.98
C ALA A 219 -17.06 24.10 5.50
N GLU A 220 -18.33 24.43 5.22
CA GLU A 220 -18.85 24.75 3.88
C GLU A 220 -18.47 26.16 3.38
N LYS A 221 -17.93 27.04 4.24
CA LYS A 221 -17.58 28.41 3.85
C LYS A 221 -16.41 28.46 2.86
N LYS A 222 -16.40 29.53 2.05
CA LYS A 222 -15.35 29.82 1.06
C LYS A 222 -13.95 30.07 1.69
N GLY A 223 -13.88 30.39 2.98
CA GLY A 223 -12.64 30.67 3.67
C GLY A 223 -11.83 29.38 3.93
N ARG A 224 -10.86 29.05 3.07
CA ARG A 224 -10.06 27.80 3.17
C ARG A 224 -9.45 27.51 4.55
N ARG A 225 -9.04 28.53 5.30
CA ARG A 225 -8.49 28.39 6.67
C ARG A 225 -9.58 28.04 7.68
N GLU A 226 -10.70 28.76 7.65
CA GLU A 226 -11.86 28.50 8.51
C GLU A 226 -12.44 27.11 8.21
N ALA A 227 -12.60 26.79 6.92
CA ALA A 227 -13.08 25.50 6.46
C ALA A 227 -12.20 24.36 6.97
N LEU A 228 -10.89 24.40 6.73
CA LEU A 228 -9.97 23.33 7.15
C LEU A 228 -9.93 23.17 8.68
N THR A 229 -9.90 24.26 9.44
CA THR A 229 -9.93 24.21 10.92
C THR A 229 -11.24 23.57 11.42
N SER A 230 -12.36 23.88 10.77
CA SER A 230 -13.67 23.31 11.10
C SER A 230 -13.75 21.83 10.73
N ILE A 231 -13.20 21.43 9.58
CA ILE A 231 -13.11 20.03 9.14
C ILE A 231 -12.26 19.20 10.12
N GLU A 232 -11.12 19.74 10.58
CA GLU A 232 -10.25 19.06 11.55
C GLU A 232 -10.95 18.84 12.90
N ALA A 233 -11.67 19.85 13.39
CA ALA A 233 -12.46 19.70 14.61
C ALA A 233 -13.66 18.76 14.44
N LEU A 234 -14.33 18.80 13.29
CA LEU A 234 -15.40 17.84 12.98
C LEU A 234 -14.85 16.41 13.01
N ARG A 235 -13.68 16.15 12.41
CA ARG A 235 -13.01 14.85 12.51
C ARG A 235 -12.79 14.46 13.97
N ASP A 236 -12.21 15.33 14.79
CA ASP A 236 -11.89 15.02 16.19
C ASP A 236 -13.16 14.68 16.99
N MET A 237 -14.24 15.44 16.79
CA MET A 237 -15.54 15.18 17.39
C MET A 237 -16.14 13.86 16.91
N PHE A 238 -16.13 13.61 15.59
CA PHE A 238 -16.68 12.39 15.03
C PHE A 238 -15.96 11.14 15.54
N VAL A 239 -14.63 11.18 15.59
CA VAL A 239 -13.80 10.05 16.01
C VAL A 239 -13.90 9.80 17.53
N THR A 240 -13.82 10.87 18.33
CA THR A 240 -13.67 10.74 19.79
C THR A 240 -15.00 10.54 20.50
N ASP A 241 -16.01 11.33 20.12
CA ASP A 241 -17.22 11.52 20.94
C ASP A 241 -18.47 10.93 20.30
N VAL A 242 -18.52 10.88 18.96
CA VAL A 242 -19.79 10.68 18.25
C VAL A 242 -19.93 9.31 17.60
N LEU A 243 -18.92 8.83 16.86
CA LEU A 243 -19.03 7.60 16.09
C LEU A 243 -18.81 6.36 16.97
N PRO A 244 -19.73 5.39 16.93
CA PRO A 244 -19.50 4.08 17.55
C PRO A 244 -18.49 3.26 16.75
N ASP A 245 -17.96 2.17 17.32
CA ASP A 245 -17.08 1.20 16.62
C ASP A 245 -17.82 0.33 15.57
N ARG A 246 -19.01 0.78 15.15
CA ARG A 246 -19.86 0.15 14.14
C ARG A 246 -20.38 1.19 13.16
N LYS A 247 -20.83 0.73 11.99
CA LYS A 247 -21.49 1.60 11.01
C LYS A 247 -22.81 2.16 11.56
N LEU A 248 -23.12 3.40 11.19
CA LEU A 248 -24.40 4.05 11.48
C LEU A 248 -25.52 3.42 10.66
N ARG A 249 -26.70 3.29 11.26
CA ARG A 249 -27.88 2.66 10.67
C ARG A 249 -28.98 3.69 10.46
N MET A 250 -29.61 3.64 9.29
CA MET A 250 -30.85 4.40 9.05
C MET A 250 -31.99 3.87 9.93
N PHE A 251 -33.02 4.68 10.19
CA PHE A 251 -34.12 4.29 11.08
C PHE A 251 -34.83 3.01 10.65
N HIS A 252 -35.04 2.80 9.34
CA HIS A 252 -35.66 1.58 8.80
C HIS A 252 -34.76 0.32 8.88
N GLN A 253 -33.45 0.49 9.08
CA GLN A 253 -32.48 -0.60 9.26
C GLN A 253 -32.39 -1.06 10.72
N GLN A 254 -33.02 -0.32 11.62
CA GLN A 254 -33.03 -0.61 13.05
C GLN A 254 -34.33 -1.33 13.42
N PRO A 255 -34.34 -2.13 14.49
CA PRO A 255 -35.53 -2.87 14.91
C PRO A 255 -36.55 -1.97 15.61
N VAL A 256 -37.07 -0.94 14.93
CA VAL A 256 -37.90 0.13 15.52
C VAL A 256 -39.31 -0.30 15.94
N LEU A 257 -39.80 -1.45 15.48
CA LEU A 257 -41.15 -1.92 15.80
C LEU A 257 -41.20 -2.53 17.20
N GLY A 258 -42.08 -2.01 18.06
CA GLY A 258 -42.27 -2.51 19.43
C GLY A 258 -41.16 -2.13 20.42
N MET A 259 -40.27 -1.21 20.02
CA MET A 259 -39.23 -0.67 20.90
C MET A 259 -39.77 0.37 21.89
N PRO A 260 -39.10 0.55 23.05
CA PRO A 260 -39.41 1.64 23.95
C PRO A 260 -39.15 3.00 23.29
N ASN A 261 -39.89 4.02 23.73
CA ASN A 261 -39.80 5.37 23.18
C ASN A 261 -38.37 5.95 23.20
N ASP A 262 -37.58 5.66 24.25
CA ASP A 262 -36.19 6.10 24.36
C ASP A 262 -35.31 5.53 23.23
N ALA A 263 -35.50 4.25 22.89
CA ALA A 263 -34.79 3.62 21.79
C ALA A 263 -35.19 4.19 20.42
N LEU A 264 -36.46 4.61 20.26
CA LEU A 264 -36.91 5.30 19.05
C LEU A 264 -36.24 6.68 18.89
N VAL A 265 -36.04 7.41 19.98
CA VAL A 265 -35.34 8.71 19.92
C VAL A 265 -33.87 8.53 19.56
N VAL A 266 -33.19 7.54 20.16
CA VAL A 266 -31.80 7.21 19.79
C VAL A 266 -31.70 6.76 18.32
N ALA A 267 -32.68 5.99 17.83
CA ALA A 267 -32.76 5.59 16.43
C ALA A 267 -32.89 6.79 15.48
N ALA A 268 -33.74 7.76 15.83
CA ALA A 268 -33.91 8.99 15.06
C ALA A 268 -32.65 9.87 15.10
N PHE A 269 -31.98 9.95 16.26
CA PHE A 269 -30.70 10.63 16.40
C PHE A 269 -29.62 9.99 15.50
N GLU A 270 -29.52 8.67 15.48
CA GLU A 270 -28.53 7.94 14.67
C GLU A 270 -28.72 8.20 13.16
N GLU A 271 -29.97 8.25 12.67
CA GLU A 271 -30.25 8.63 11.29
C GLU A 271 -29.82 10.09 11.00
N GLN A 272 -30.15 11.02 11.90
CA GLN A 272 -29.77 12.43 11.78
C GLN A 272 -28.26 12.65 11.83
N LEU A 273 -27.55 11.80 12.55
CA LEU A 273 -26.10 11.81 12.59
C LEU A 273 -25.52 11.29 11.27
N LYS A 274 -26.11 10.22 10.72
CA LYS A 274 -25.71 9.65 9.44
C LYS A 274 -25.88 10.65 8.28
N SER A 275 -26.97 11.43 8.27
CA SER A 275 -27.16 12.48 7.25
C SER A 275 -26.13 13.61 7.36
N ARG A 276 -25.70 13.96 8.58
CA ARG A 276 -24.67 14.99 8.81
C ARG A 276 -23.26 14.50 8.48
N TYR A 277 -22.98 13.24 8.74
CA TYR A 277 -21.74 12.61 8.27
C TYR A 277 -21.68 12.58 6.74
N ALA A 278 -22.80 12.31 6.06
CA ALA A 278 -22.87 12.41 4.60
C ALA A 278 -22.54 13.83 4.10
N ARG A 279 -23.07 14.89 4.76
CA ARG A 279 -22.68 16.28 4.45
C ARG A 279 -21.19 16.54 4.67
N LEU A 280 -20.57 15.98 5.72
CA LEU A 280 -19.12 16.09 5.91
C LEU A 280 -18.35 15.46 4.72
N ILE A 281 -18.82 14.34 4.19
CA ILE A 281 -18.21 13.70 3.01
C ILE A 281 -18.34 14.61 1.79
N GLU A 282 -19.49 15.24 1.57
CA GLU A 282 -19.68 16.22 0.48
C GLU A 282 -18.70 17.41 0.61
N VAL A 283 -18.52 17.92 1.84
CA VAL A 283 -17.53 18.98 2.10
C VAL A 283 -16.11 18.52 1.80
N LEU A 284 -15.74 17.29 2.21
CA LEU A 284 -14.43 16.71 1.92
C LEU A 284 -14.21 16.48 0.43
N GLU A 285 -15.24 16.05 -0.30
CA GLU A 285 -15.20 15.87 -1.75
C GLU A 285 -14.89 17.19 -2.47
N VAL A 286 -15.55 18.28 -2.06
CA VAL A 286 -15.24 19.63 -2.59
C VAL A 286 -13.83 20.06 -2.19
N GLY A 287 -13.43 19.87 -0.93
CA GLY A 287 -12.14 20.30 -0.41
C GLY A 287 -10.93 19.58 -1.02
N VAL A 288 -11.07 18.28 -1.32
CA VAL A 288 -10.03 17.48 -1.99
C VAL A 288 -9.86 17.86 -3.47
N ASN A 289 -10.88 18.46 -4.08
CA ASN A 289 -10.86 18.98 -5.44
C ASN A 289 -10.51 20.48 -5.54
N ASP A 290 -10.16 21.14 -4.43
CA ASP A 290 -9.86 22.58 -4.38
C ASP A 290 -8.67 22.98 -5.25
N SER A 291 -8.59 24.24 -5.68
CA SER A 291 -7.46 24.73 -6.48
C SER A 291 -6.10 24.71 -5.76
N VAL A 292 -6.07 24.70 -4.41
CA VAL A 292 -4.86 24.88 -3.62
C VAL A 292 -4.41 23.60 -2.92
N SER A 293 -3.21 23.13 -3.26
CA SER A 293 -2.64 21.87 -2.75
C SER A 293 -2.60 21.78 -1.22
N HIS A 294 -2.34 22.87 -0.50
CA HIS A 294 -2.35 22.84 0.97
C HIS A 294 -3.73 22.45 1.54
N HIS A 295 -4.81 22.98 0.97
CA HIS A 295 -6.16 22.65 1.40
C HIS A 295 -6.52 21.21 1.02
N LYS A 296 -6.19 20.78 -0.21
CA LYS A 296 -6.33 19.38 -0.64
C LYS A 296 -5.65 18.41 0.33
N HIS A 297 -4.36 18.64 0.63
CA HIS A 297 -3.59 17.79 1.52
C HIS A 297 -4.16 17.74 2.94
N GLY A 298 -4.67 18.87 3.45
CA GLY A 298 -5.38 18.91 4.73
C GLY A 298 -6.62 18.02 4.73
N CYS A 299 -7.45 18.10 3.68
CA CYS A 299 -8.64 17.26 3.55
C CYS A 299 -8.29 15.78 3.36
N MET A 300 -7.25 15.46 2.57
CA MET A 300 -6.75 14.09 2.38
C MET A 300 -6.28 13.47 3.70
N ARG A 301 -5.59 14.24 4.55
CA ARG A 301 -5.19 13.80 5.89
C ARG A 301 -6.41 13.44 6.73
N VAL A 302 -7.43 14.31 6.75
CA VAL A 302 -8.66 14.05 7.49
C VAL A 302 -9.38 12.79 7.00
N ILE A 303 -9.44 12.56 5.69
CA ILE A 303 -10.01 11.33 5.11
C ILE A 303 -9.27 10.09 5.63
N VAL A 304 -7.94 10.12 5.64
CA VAL A 304 -7.13 8.99 6.13
C VAL A 304 -7.33 8.77 7.62
N ASP A 305 -7.38 9.83 8.42
CA ASP A 305 -7.63 9.75 9.86
C ASP A 305 -9.01 9.09 10.11
N LEU A 306 -10.04 9.50 9.37
CA LEU A 306 -11.38 8.90 9.45
C LEU A 306 -11.36 7.40 9.07
N LEU A 307 -10.69 7.04 7.97
CA LEU A 307 -10.57 5.65 7.51
C LEU A 307 -9.83 4.73 8.50
N LYS A 308 -8.86 5.27 9.25
CA LYS A 308 -8.10 4.50 10.24
C LYS A 308 -8.88 4.25 11.53
N GLU A 309 -9.54 5.29 12.01
CA GLU A 309 -10.16 5.26 13.34
C GLU A 309 -11.53 4.57 13.33
N LYS A 310 -12.40 4.88 12.33
CA LYS A 310 -13.80 4.42 12.33
C LYS A 310 -14.26 3.98 10.93
N PRO A 311 -14.88 2.79 10.78
CA PRO A 311 -15.26 2.24 9.47
C PRO A 311 -16.58 2.80 8.91
N GLU A 312 -16.88 4.10 9.04
CA GLU A 312 -18.11 4.71 8.49
C GLU A 312 -17.85 5.25 7.06
N CYS A 313 -18.74 4.92 6.12
CA CYS A 313 -18.64 5.28 4.69
C CYS A 313 -17.26 5.03 4.04
N GLU A 314 -16.57 3.99 4.49
CA GLU A 314 -15.23 3.60 4.05
C GLU A 314 -15.07 3.58 2.51
N ARG A 315 -16.05 3.02 1.79
CA ARG A 315 -16.01 2.95 0.32
C ARG A 315 -15.96 4.34 -0.33
N SER A 316 -16.77 5.28 0.16
CA SER A 316 -16.82 6.64 -0.39
C SER A 316 -15.54 7.42 -0.06
N LEU A 317 -15.08 7.35 1.19
CA LEU A 317 -13.85 8.00 1.63
C LEU A 317 -12.62 7.47 0.88
N LEU A 318 -12.54 6.14 0.71
CA LEU A 318 -11.47 5.50 -0.04
C LEU A 318 -11.51 5.89 -1.52
N ALA A 319 -12.70 5.97 -2.14
CA ALA A 319 -12.85 6.42 -3.51
C ALA A 319 -12.29 7.85 -3.70
N LEU A 320 -12.61 8.78 -2.79
CA LEU A 320 -12.07 10.15 -2.84
C LEU A 320 -10.54 10.19 -2.81
N LEU A 321 -9.92 9.34 -1.99
CA LEU A 321 -8.46 9.25 -1.87
C LEU A 321 -7.83 8.59 -3.10
N VAL A 322 -8.41 7.50 -3.60
CA VAL A 322 -7.96 6.78 -4.81
C VAL A 322 -8.05 7.68 -6.04
N GLU A 323 -9.11 8.49 -6.17
CA GLU A 323 -9.24 9.45 -7.25
C GLU A 323 -8.09 10.47 -7.30
N LYS A 324 -7.46 10.78 -6.16
CA LYS A 324 -6.32 11.68 -6.14
C LYS A 324 -5.05 11.07 -6.72
N LEU A 325 -4.99 9.77 -6.99
CA LEU A 325 -3.91 9.18 -7.80
C LEU A 325 -3.87 9.77 -9.22
N GLY A 326 -5.00 10.26 -9.72
CA GLY A 326 -5.12 10.94 -11.01
C GLY A 326 -5.01 12.46 -10.97
N ASP A 327 -4.57 13.07 -9.85
CA ASP A 327 -4.51 14.53 -9.75
C ASP A 327 -3.49 15.15 -10.72
N PRO A 328 -3.82 16.29 -11.37
CA PRO A 328 -2.88 17.00 -12.25
C PRO A 328 -1.61 17.45 -11.51
N ASP A 329 -1.69 17.77 -10.22
CA ASP A 329 -0.53 18.11 -9.39
C ASP A 329 0.23 16.86 -8.94
N ARG A 330 1.53 16.82 -9.25
CA ARG A 330 2.41 15.67 -8.95
C ARG A 330 2.56 15.45 -7.45
N LYS A 331 2.56 16.54 -6.69
CA LYS A 331 2.70 16.49 -5.23
C LYS A 331 1.45 15.86 -4.62
N THR A 332 0.27 16.30 -5.05
CA THR A 332 -1.01 15.75 -4.61
C THR A 332 -1.13 14.25 -4.95
N ALA A 333 -0.82 13.84 -6.18
CA ALA A 333 -0.85 12.42 -6.57
C ALA A 333 0.15 11.56 -5.78
N SER A 334 1.38 12.06 -5.57
CA SER A 334 2.39 11.34 -4.75
C SER A 334 1.97 11.27 -3.27
N ASN A 335 1.28 12.29 -2.77
CA ASN A 335 0.76 12.31 -1.41
C ASN A 335 -0.41 11.32 -1.23
N ALA A 336 -1.25 11.14 -2.26
CA ALA A 336 -2.28 10.11 -2.26
C ALA A 336 -1.66 8.70 -2.13
N VAL A 337 -0.59 8.43 -2.89
CA VAL A 337 0.18 7.18 -2.77
C VAL A 337 0.73 7.01 -1.34
N TYR A 338 1.34 8.05 -0.77
CA TYR A 338 1.86 8.02 0.60
C TYR A 338 0.78 7.68 1.63
N HIS A 339 -0.36 8.35 1.55
CA HIS A 339 -1.49 8.16 2.46
C HIS A 339 -2.11 6.76 2.35
N LEU A 340 -2.28 6.23 1.13
CA LEU A 340 -2.77 4.87 0.92
C LEU A 340 -1.79 3.82 1.48
N LEU A 341 -0.47 4.01 1.31
CA LEU A 341 0.53 3.12 1.89
C LEU A 341 0.53 3.18 3.43
N GLN A 342 0.35 4.37 3.99
CA GLN A 342 0.24 4.53 5.44
C GLN A 342 -1.01 3.83 5.98
N LEU A 343 -2.14 3.91 5.27
CA LEU A 343 -3.37 3.20 5.61
C LEU A 343 -3.16 1.68 5.61
N LEU A 344 -2.52 1.12 4.57
CA LEU A 344 -2.25 -0.32 4.49
C LEU A 344 -1.23 -0.81 5.53
N ARG A 345 -0.31 0.06 5.96
CA ARG A 345 0.63 -0.26 7.04
C ARG A 345 -0.09 -0.41 8.38
N ASP A 346 -1.05 0.47 8.66
CA ASP A 346 -1.78 0.47 9.93
C ASP A 346 -2.93 -0.57 9.92
N HIS A 347 -3.53 -0.84 8.75
CA HIS A 347 -4.62 -1.82 8.57
C HIS A 347 -4.37 -2.79 7.40
N PRO A 348 -3.58 -3.87 7.61
CA PRO A 348 -3.29 -4.86 6.57
C PRO A 348 -4.54 -5.58 6.02
N VAL A 349 -5.58 -5.77 6.84
CA VAL A 349 -6.84 -6.42 6.43
C VAL A 349 -7.55 -5.65 5.31
N MET A 350 -7.29 -4.35 5.17
CA MET A 350 -7.92 -3.49 4.16
C MET A 350 -7.30 -3.63 2.77
N LYS A 351 -6.17 -4.35 2.61
CA LYS A 351 -5.46 -4.50 1.32
C LYS A 351 -6.39 -4.90 0.18
N GLY A 352 -7.25 -5.90 0.39
CA GLY A 352 -8.19 -6.36 -0.65
C GLY A 352 -9.20 -5.29 -1.09
N VAL A 353 -9.72 -4.51 -0.13
CA VAL A 353 -10.68 -3.42 -0.42
C VAL A 353 -9.99 -2.28 -1.17
N VAL A 354 -8.77 -1.91 -0.76
CA VAL A 354 -7.99 -0.87 -1.44
C VAL A 354 -7.60 -1.28 -2.86
N VAL A 355 -7.14 -2.52 -3.05
CA VAL A 355 -6.83 -3.05 -4.39
C VAL A 355 -8.08 -3.04 -5.28
N SER A 356 -9.24 -3.46 -4.75
CA SER A 356 -10.51 -3.42 -5.49
C SER A 356 -10.93 -2.00 -5.88
N ALA A 357 -10.74 -1.02 -5.00
CA ALA A 357 -11.06 0.38 -5.29
C ALA A 357 -10.13 0.97 -6.36
N VAL A 358 -8.83 0.62 -6.33
CA VAL A 358 -7.87 1.03 -7.36
C VAL A 358 -8.16 0.35 -8.70
N ASP A 359 -8.59 -0.91 -8.70
CA ASP A 359 -9.06 -1.62 -9.90
C ASP A 359 -10.30 -0.93 -10.51
N GLU A 360 -11.30 -0.57 -9.68
CA GLU A 360 -12.46 0.21 -10.13
C GLU A 360 -12.05 1.58 -10.70
N PHE A 361 -11.07 2.25 -10.10
CA PHE A 361 -10.50 3.48 -10.64
C PHE A 361 -9.82 3.28 -12.00
N LEU A 362 -9.05 2.20 -12.18
CA LEU A 362 -8.31 1.89 -13.40
C LEU A 362 -9.20 1.44 -14.57
N LYS A 363 -10.41 0.95 -14.29
CA LYS A 363 -11.40 0.56 -15.30
C LYS A 363 -12.18 1.73 -15.90
N ARG A 364 -11.99 2.96 -15.41
CA ARG A 364 -12.67 4.16 -15.93
C ARG A 364 -12.20 4.48 -17.34
N GLN A 365 -13.13 4.87 -18.21
CA GLN A 365 -12.80 5.30 -19.57
C GLN A 365 -11.98 6.60 -19.55
N ASN A 366 -11.04 6.76 -20.49
CA ASN A 366 -10.23 7.96 -20.70
C ASN A 366 -9.32 8.38 -19.53
N LEU A 367 -8.73 7.42 -18.82
CA LEU A 367 -7.72 7.73 -17.80
C LEU A 367 -6.40 8.22 -18.42
N PRO A 368 -5.84 9.34 -17.94
CA PRO A 368 -4.50 9.75 -18.30
C PRO A 368 -3.47 8.67 -17.95
N ASP A 369 -2.47 8.48 -18.82
CA ASP A 369 -1.39 7.50 -18.60
C ASP A 369 -0.66 7.73 -17.27
N ARG A 370 -0.52 9.00 -16.88
CA ARG A 370 0.06 9.38 -15.61
C ARG A 370 -0.75 8.88 -14.40
N SER A 371 -2.08 8.87 -14.49
CA SER A 371 -2.94 8.34 -13.42
C SER A 371 -2.73 6.84 -13.26
N THR A 372 -2.67 6.13 -14.39
CA THR A 372 -2.32 4.71 -14.44
C THR A 372 -0.94 4.46 -13.82
N TYR A 373 0.05 5.30 -14.16
CA TYR A 373 1.39 5.20 -13.61
C TYR A 373 1.42 5.29 -12.07
N TYR A 374 0.76 6.29 -11.46
CA TYR A 374 0.75 6.41 -10.00
C TYR A 374 -0.01 5.28 -9.31
N ALA A 375 -1.11 4.81 -9.90
CA ALA A 375 -1.82 3.64 -9.42
C ALA A 375 -0.94 2.39 -9.42
N VAL A 376 -0.26 2.08 -10.54
CA VAL A 376 0.65 0.93 -10.62
C VAL A 376 1.83 1.08 -9.65
N VAL A 377 2.40 2.27 -9.51
CA VAL A 377 3.47 2.55 -8.52
C VAL A 377 3.02 2.28 -7.10
N PHE A 378 1.78 2.64 -6.75
CA PHE A 378 1.19 2.31 -5.46
C PHE A 378 1.03 0.79 -5.29
N LEU A 379 0.40 0.11 -6.25
CA LEU A 379 0.15 -1.34 -6.20
C LEU A 379 1.45 -2.13 -6.03
N ASN A 380 2.52 -1.73 -6.72
CA ASN A 380 3.83 -2.37 -6.61
C ASN A 380 4.50 -2.28 -5.24
N GLN A 381 4.08 -1.31 -4.42
CA GLN A 381 4.61 -1.10 -3.08
C GLN A 381 3.87 -1.91 -2.02
N ILE A 382 2.74 -2.55 -2.36
CA ILE A 382 1.99 -3.42 -1.45
C ILE A 382 2.85 -4.63 -1.07
N MET A 383 3.06 -4.82 0.23
CA MET A 383 3.80 -5.95 0.78
C MET A 383 2.88 -7.16 0.93
N PHE A 384 3.31 -8.30 0.37
CA PHE A 384 2.59 -9.57 0.45
C PHE A 384 3.07 -10.40 1.64
N GLU A 385 2.12 -10.99 2.35
CA GLU A 385 2.34 -12.05 3.34
C GLU A 385 2.04 -13.42 2.71
N LYS A 386 2.47 -14.52 3.36
CA LYS A 386 2.44 -15.87 2.77
C LYS A 386 1.04 -16.39 2.45
N ASP A 387 0.01 -15.87 3.11
CA ASP A 387 -1.37 -16.34 2.99
C ASP A 387 -2.24 -15.46 2.05
N GLU A 388 -1.64 -14.47 1.38
CA GLU A 388 -2.36 -13.48 0.56
C GLU A 388 -2.40 -13.84 -0.94
N SER A 389 -2.65 -15.12 -1.26
CA SER A 389 -2.62 -15.61 -2.66
C SER A 389 -3.70 -14.99 -3.53
N GLU A 390 -4.90 -14.76 -2.98
CA GLU A 390 -6.03 -14.14 -3.70
C GLU A 390 -5.71 -12.71 -4.16
N ILE A 391 -5.11 -11.91 -3.27
CA ILE A 391 -4.73 -10.52 -3.58
C ILE A 391 -3.61 -10.50 -4.63
N ALA A 392 -2.63 -11.40 -4.48
CA ALA A 392 -1.54 -11.52 -5.45
C ALA A 392 -2.04 -11.94 -6.84
N ARG A 393 -3.00 -12.89 -6.92
CA ARG A 393 -3.67 -13.28 -8.16
C ARG A 393 -4.39 -12.11 -8.81
N HIS A 394 -5.20 -11.38 -8.04
CA HIS A 394 -5.93 -10.21 -8.52
C HIS A 394 -4.96 -9.16 -9.09
N LEU A 395 -3.86 -8.88 -8.41
CA LEU A 395 -2.86 -7.93 -8.89
C LEU A 395 -2.14 -8.39 -10.16
N VAL A 396 -1.78 -9.66 -10.28
CA VAL A 396 -1.20 -10.21 -11.52
C VAL A 396 -2.18 -10.06 -12.67
N GLY A 397 -3.45 -10.43 -12.48
CA GLY A 397 -4.49 -10.26 -13.50
C GLY A 397 -4.68 -8.80 -13.92
N LEU A 398 -4.66 -7.87 -12.95
CA LEU A 398 -4.74 -6.44 -13.20
C LEU A 398 -3.54 -5.93 -14.02
N TYR A 399 -2.32 -6.28 -13.64
CA TYR A 399 -1.12 -5.88 -14.39
C TYR A 399 -1.13 -6.42 -15.83
N MET A 400 -1.56 -7.67 -16.03
CA MET A 400 -1.66 -8.28 -17.36
C MET A 400 -2.75 -7.64 -18.21
N THR A 401 -3.88 -7.26 -17.60
CA THR A 401 -4.95 -6.54 -18.29
C THR A 401 -4.47 -5.18 -18.80
N ILE A 402 -3.83 -4.39 -17.93
CA ILE A 402 -3.26 -3.09 -18.30
C ILE A 402 -2.21 -3.27 -19.39
N PHE A 403 -1.33 -4.27 -19.25
CA PHE A 403 -0.31 -4.55 -20.24
C PHE A 403 -0.91 -4.82 -21.63
N ARG A 404 -1.91 -5.70 -21.71
CA ARG A 404 -2.57 -6.07 -22.98
C ARG A 404 -3.24 -4.87 -23.65
N ASP A 405 -3.92 -4.05 -22.87
CA ASP A 405 -4.56 -2.82 -23.34
C ASP A 405 -3.54 -1.83 -23.93
N ARG A 406 -2.40 -1.64 -23.25
CA ARG A 406 -1.34 -0.73 -23.72
C ARG A 406 -0.55 -1.26 -24.92
N THR A 407 -0.35 -2.58 -25.01
CA THR A 407 0.25 -3.18 -26.22
C THR A 407 -0.66 -3.13 -27.44
N SER A 408 -1.98 -3.27 -27.25
CA SER A 408 -2.94 -3.22 -28.36
C SER A 408 -3.07 -1.82 -28.97
N THR A 409 -2.88 -0.78 -28.15
CA THR A 409 -3.01 0.62 -28.56
C THR A 409 -1.71 1.19 -29.17
N ASN A 410 -0.61 0.44 -29.21
CA ASN A 410 0.72 0.87 -29.68
C ASN A 410 1.26 2.15 -29.01
N VAL A 411 0.75 2.50 -27.83
CA VAL A 411 1.26 3.59 -27.00
C VAL A 411 2.20 2.98 -25.96
N MET A 412 3.46 2.82 -26.35
CA MET A 412 4.48 2.20 -25.50
C MET A 412 5.18 3.25 -24.62
N ASP A 413 4.71 3.41 -23.37
CA ASP A 413 5.53 4.03 -22.32
C ASP A 413 6.39 2.95 -21.66
N ASP A 414 7.65 2.81 -22.11
CA ASP A 414 8.63 1.86 -21.58
C ASP A 414 8.76 1.93 -20.05
N ARG A 415 8.52 3.12 -19.47
CA ARG A 415 8.55 3.31 -18.02
C ARG A 415 7.38 2.61 -17.33
N LEU A 416 6.16 2.75 -17.86
CA LEU A 416 4.98 2.08 -17.34
C LEU A 416 5.11 0.56 -17.48
N LEU A 417 5.56 0.10 -18.65
CA LEU A 417 5.82 -1.32 -18.89
C LEU A 417 6.85 -1.88 -17.89
N GLY A 418 7.94 -1.14 -17.63
CA GLY A 418 8.97 -1.49 -16.65
C GLY A 418 8.43 -1.72 -15.25
N ILE A 419 7.52 -0.86 -14.83
CA ILE A 419 6.90 -0.93 -13.51
C ILE A 419 5.88 -2.08 -13.48
N LEU A 420 5.10 -2.30 -14.53
CA LEU A 420 4.19 -3.45 -14.63
C LEU A 420 4.96 -4.77 -14.49
N LEU A 421 6.07 -4.96 -15.21
CA LEU A 421 6.91 -6.15 -15.06
C LEU A 421 7.49 -6.31 -13.67
N THR A 422 7.83 -5.19 -13.02
CA THR A 422 8.33 -5.22 -11.63
C THR A 422 7.22 -5.70 -10.68
N GLY A 423 5.98 -5.25 -10.89
CA GLY A 423 4.80 -5.66 -10.13
C GLY A 423 4.51 -7.15 -10.29
N VAL A 424 4.50 -7.63 -11.53
CA VAL A 424 4.31 -9.06 -11.86
C VAL A 424 5.42 -9.90 -11.24
N ASN A 425 6.69 -9.52 -11.40
CA ASN A 425 7.83 -10.23 -10.80
C ASN A 425 7.73 -10.37 -9.28
N ARG A 426 7.10 -9.41 -8.61
CA ARG A 426 6.92 -9.35 -7.16
C ARG A 426 5.70 -10.14 -6.69
N ALA A 427 4.58 -10.06 -7.40
CA ALA A 427 3.32 -10.69 -7.02
C ALA A 427 3.25 -12.17 -7.42
N MET A 428 3.85 -12.55 -8.56
CA MET A 428 3.78 -13.92 -9.10
C MET A 428 4.17 -15.03 -8.11
N PRO A 429 5.24 -14.91 -7.29
CA PRO A 429 5.60 -15.94 -6.31
C PRO A 429 4.53 -16.18 -5.23
N TYR A 430 3.73 -15.16 -4.92
CA TYR A 430 2.68 -15.23 -3.89
C TYR A 430 1.33 -15.65 -4.46
N ALA A 431 1.12 -15.47 -5.77
CA ALA A 431 -0.13 -15.79 -6.42
C ALA A 431 -0.45 -17.29 -6.37
N ASN A 432 0.54 -18.18 -6.20
CA ASN A 432 0.37 -19.64 -6.10
C ASN A 432 -0.54 -20.22 -7.20
N PHE A 433 -0.27 -19.85 -8.46
CA PHE A 433 -0.99 -20.38 -9.62
C PHE A 433 -0.78 -21.90 -9.73
N GLY A 434 -1.87 -22.66 -9.76
CA GLY A 434 -1.86 -24.10 -10.02
C GLY A 434 -1.43 -24.41 -11.45
N GLU A 435 -1.07 -25.67 -11.70
CA GLU A 435 -0.80 -26.14 -13.06
C GLU A 435 -2.10 -26.16 -13.88
N GLY A 436 -2.06 -25.62 -15.11
CA GLY A 436 -3.21 -25.62 -16.03
C GLY A 436 -4.25 -24.52 -15.80
N GLU A 437 -3.93 -23.47 -15.05
CA GLU A 437 -4.82 -22.31 -14.94
C GLU A 437 -4.68 -21.36 -16.13
N ASP A 438 -5.81 -21.07 -16.79
CA ASP A 438 -5.88 -20.19 -17.98
C ASP A 438 -5.21 -18.83 -17.76
N MET A 439 -5.41 -18.22 -16.59
CA MET A 439 -4.80 -16.92 -16.26
C MET A 439 -3.27 -16.97 -16.26
N PHE A 440 -2.69 -18.09 -15.82
CA PHE A 440 -1.24 -18.27 -15.84
C PHE A 440 -0.74 -18.42 -17.28
N ASP A 441 -1.40 -19.23 -18.09
CA ASP A 441 -1.00 -19.47 -19.48
C ASP A 441 -1.11 -18.19 -20.32
N GLU A 442 -2.18 -17.41 -20.13
CA GLU A 442 -2.33 -16.09 -20.71
C GLU A 442 -1.21 -15.13 -20.28
N CYS A 443 -0.85 -15.14 -19.00
CA CYS A 443 0.25 -14.34 -18.47
C CYS A 443 1.57 -14.73 -19.13
N MET A 444 1.83 -16.03 -19.31
CA MET A 444 3.06 -16.52 -19.94
C MET A 444 3.13 -16.14 -21.42
N GLU A 445 2.04 -16.30 -22.17
CA GLU A 445 1.99 -15.91 -23.58
C GLU A 445 2.23 -14.40 -23.74
N THR A 446 1.69 -13.61 -22.82
CA THR A 446 1.93 -12.17 -22.75
C THR A 446 3.42 -11.86 -22.52
N LEU A 447 4.08 -12.53 -21.56
CA LEU A 447 5.52 -12.37 -21.31
C LEU A 447 6.40 -12.80 -22.50
N PHE A 448 6.04 -13.88 -23.19
CA PHE A 448 6.77 -14.30 -24.39
C PHE A 448 6.58 -13.32 -25.55
N THR A 449 5.40 -12.71 -25.67
CA THR A 449 5.15 -11.64 -26.62
C THR A 449 6.02 -10.42 -26.29
N MET A 450 6.10 -10.02 -25.03
CA MET A 450 6.95 -8.92 -24.56
C MET A 450 8.41 -9.06 -24.95
N ILE A 451 8.96 -10.28 -24.84
CA ILE A 451 10.37 -10.53 -25.16
C ILE A 451 10.66 -10.26 -26.64
N ARG A 452 9.67 -10.43 -27.52
CA ARG A 452 9.82 -10.23 -28.97
C ARG A 452 9.50 -8.80 -29.40
N THR A 453 8.60 -8.10 -28.70
CA THR A 453 8.07 -6.81 -29.13
C THR A 453 8.68 -5.61 -28.40
N CYS A 454 9.13 -5.77 -27.16
CA CYS A 454 9.64 -4.67 -26.35
C CYS A 454 11.17 -4.54 -26.43
N ASP A 455 11.70 -3.47 -25.84
CA ASP A 455 13.15 -3.25 -25.74
C ASP A 455 13.85 -4.38 -24.97
N VAL A 456 15.16 -4.52 -25.23
CA VAL A 456 15.98 -5.56 -24.60
C VAL A 456 15.98 -5.45 -23.07
N GLY A 457 15.89 -4.23 -22.51
CA GLY A 457 15.80 -4.05 -21.07
C GLY A 457 14.55 -4.66 -20.46
N MET A 458 13.43 -4.62 -21.18
CA MET A 458 12.17 -5.23 -20.77
C MET A 458 12.14 -6.73 -21.04
N ALA A 459 12.69 -7.17 -22.17
CA ALA A 459 12.89 -8.58 -22.48
C ALA A 459 13.71 -9.28 -21.37
N VAL A 460 14.79 -8.66 -20.89
CA VAL A 460 15.61 -9.19 -19.78
C VAL A 460 14.79 -9.35 -18.49
N GLN A 461 13.93 -8.38 -18.15
CA GLN A 461 13.08 -8.46 -16.96
C GLN A 461 12.01 -9.55 -17.05
N ALA A 462 11.42 -9.74 -18.23
CA ALA A 462 10.50 -10.83 -18.50
C ALA A 462 11.22 -12.19 -18.43
N LEU A 463 12.44 -12.29 -18.97
CA LEU A 463 13.25 -13.51 -18.89
C LEU A 463 13.67 -13.87 -17.46
N ILE A 464 13.95 -12.89 -16.60
CA ILE A 464 14.20 -13.14 -15.17
C ILE A 464 13.00 -13.81 -14.50
N LEU A 465 11.79 -13.36 -14.83
CA LEU A 465 10.55 -13.96 -14.32
C LEU A 465 10.38 -15.39 -14.84
N LEU A 466 10.48 -15.56 -16.16
CA LEU A 466 10.35 -16.86 -16.81
C LEU A 466 11.38 -17.85 -16.32
N GLN A 467 12.61 -17.41 -16.04
CA GLN A 467 13.64 -18.26 -15.45
C GLN A 467 13.21 -18.81 -14.09
N LYS A 468 12.59 -18.02 -13.22
CA LYS A 468 12.12 -18.53 -11.91
C LYS A 468 11.01 -19.57 -12.08
N LEU A 469 10.12 -19.36 -13.05
CA LEU A 469 8.97 -20.23 -13.29
C LEU A 469 9.31 -21.50 -14.10
N SER A 470 10.30 -21.44 -14.99
CA SER A 470 10.72 -22.55 -15.85
C SER A 470 11.36 -23.71 -15.10
N HIS A 471 11.89 -23.46 -13.91
CA HIS A 471 12.35 -24.52 -13.00
C HIS A 471 11.19 -25.39 -12.50
N SER A 472 10.03 -24.77 -12.29
CA SER A 472 8.84 -25.47 -11.76
C SER A 472 8.03 -26.16 -12.85
N ARG A 473 8.06 -25.67 -14.10
CA ARG A 473 7.22 -26.18 -15.20
C ARG A 473 8.02 -26.49 -16.45
N VAL A 474 8.01 -27.76 -16.86
CA VAL A 474 8.76 -28.27 -18.03
C VAL A 474 8.31 -27.62 -19.33
N SER A 475 7.01 -27.36 -19.50
CA SER A 475 6.44 -26.73 -20.71
C SER A 475 7.01 -25.35 -21.04
N LEU A 476 7.46 -24.61 -20.02
CA LEU A 476 8.05 -23.28 -20.18
C LEU A 476 9.55 -23.32 -20.48
N ARG A 477 10.22 -24.44 -20.16
CA ARG A 477 11.67 -24.57 -20.21
C ARG A 477 12.19 -24.37 -21.63
N ASP A 478 11.61 -25.08 -22.60
CA ASP A 478 12.09 -25.03 -23.98
C ASP A 478 11.84 -23.65 -24.63
N ARG A 479 10.64 -23.07 -24.41
CA ARG A 479 10.33 -21.72 -24.89
C ARG A 479 11.26 -20.68 -24.25
N PHE A 480 11.56 -20.80 -22.96
CA PHE A 480 12.51 -19.92 -22.25
C PHE A 480 13.91 -19.98 -22.87
N TYR A 481 14.49 -21.17 -23.03
CA TYR A 481 15.83 -21.31 -23.60
C TYR A 481 15.88 -20.81 -25.04
N HIS A 482 14.86 -21.12 -25.85
CA HIS A 482 14.76 -20.61 -27.22
C HIS A 482 14.73 -19.06 -27.24
N SER A 483 13.85 -18.43 -26.45
CA SER A 483 13.75 -16.98 -26.37
C SER A 483 15.03 -16.31 -25.87
N LEU A 484 15.68 -16.86 -24.84
CA LEU A 484 16.96 -16.33 -24.34
C LEU A 484 18.07 -16.45 -25.39
N TYR A 485 18.16 -17.60 -26.07
CA TYR A 485 19.17 -17.85 -27.10
C TYR A 485 19.04 -16.88 -28.29
N HIS A 486 17.80 -16.57 -28.69
CA HIS A 486 17.54 -15.55 -29.70
C HIS A 486 17.88 -14.13 -29.21
N LEU A 487 17.52 -13.78 -27.96
CA LEU A 487 17.81 -12.47 -27.41
C LEU A 487 19.32 -12.19 -27.33
N MET A 488 20.15 -13.21 -27.12
CA MET A 488 21.61 -13.04 -27.06
C MET A 488 22.20 -12.41 -28.32
N LEU A 489 21.63 -12.68 -29.51
CA LEU A 489 22.11 -12.09 -30.77
C LEU A 489 21.59 -10.67 -31.03
N ASN A 490 20.71 -10.15 -30.20
CA ASN A 490 20.15 -8.82 -30.44
C ASN A 490 21.26 -7.76 -30.22
N PRO A 491 21.57 -6.91 -31.23
CA PRO A 491 22.60 -5.87 -31.11
C PRO A 491 22.39 -4.93 -29.93
N ASP A 492 21.13 -4.69 -29.53
CA ASP A 492 20.75 -3.78 -28.45
C ASP A 492 21.15 -4.29 -27.05
N VAL A 493 21.60 -5.55 -26.93
CA VAL A 493 22.23 -6.07 -25.70
C VAL A 493 23.48 -5.27 -25.33
N SER A 494 24.18 -4.70 -26.32
CA SER A 494 25.34 -3.85 -26.10
C SER A 494 25.02 -2.45 -25.56
N VAL A 495 23.78 -1.99 -25.75
CA VAL A 495 23.32 -0.63 -25.40
C VAL A 495 22.50 -0.63 -24.11
N THR A 496 21.93 -1.78 -23.71
CA THR A 496 21.04 -1.85 -22.54
C THR A 496 21.77 -1.53 -21.23
N ARG A 497 21.10 -0.79 -20.33
CA ARG A 497 21.59 -0.52 -18.98
C ARG A 497 21.51 -1.74 -18.04
N LYS A 498 20.88 -2.84 -18.50
CA LYS A 498 20.62 -4.06 -17.71
C LYS A 498 21.58 -5.22 -18.05
N GLN A 499 22.77 -4.93 -18.57
CA GLN A 499 23.77 -5.94 -18.97
C GLN A 499 24.12 -6.95 -17.87
N ALA A 500 24.33 -6.48 -16.63
CA ALA A 500 24.63 -7.39 -15.52
C ALA A 500 23.48 -8.35 -15.20
N GLN A 501 22.24 -7.88 -15.27
CA GLN A 501 21.06 -8.72 -15.07
C GLN A 501 20.91 -9.73 -16.20
N PHE A 502 21.16 -9.32 -17.44
CA PHE A 502 21.19 -10.23 -18.59
C PHE A 502 22.23 -11.33 -18.41
N LEU A 503 23.48 -10.98 -18.07
CA LEU A 503 24.54 -11.95 -17.79
C LEU A 503 24.17 -12.89 -16.63
N ASN A 504 23.46 -12.41 -15.61
CA ASN A 504 22.98 -13.26 -14.51
C ASN A 504 21.95 -14.30 -14.99
N VAL A 505 21.00 -13.89 -15.86
CA VAL A 505 20.04 -14.82 -16.47
C VAL A 505 20.78 -15.88 -17.27
N VAL A 506 21.73 -15.48 -18.12
CA VAL A 506 22.55 -16.39 -18.94
C VAL A 506 23.36 -17.34 -18.04
N TYR A 507 24.01 -16.83 -16.99
CA TYR A 507 24.78 -17.62 -16.05
C TYR A 507 23.96 -18.74 -15.44
N LYS A 508 22.81 -18.38 -14.85
CA LYS A 508 21.90 -19.34 -14.22
C LYS A 508 21.32 -20.32 -15.25
N ALA A 509 20.91 -19.83 -16.42
CA ALA A 509 20.37 -20.68 -17.48
C ALA A 509 21.37 -21.76 -17.90
N ILE A 510 22.66 -21.42 -18.07
CA ILE A 510 23.70 -22.39 -18.44
C ILE A 510 24.05 -23.32 -17.26
N LYS A 511 24.09 -22.78 -16.04
CA LYS A 511 24.42 -23.56 -14.84
C LYS A 511 23.38 -24.63 -14.53
N ASP A 512 22.10 -24.26 -14.63
CA ASP A 512 20.96 -25.09 -14.25
C ASP A 512 20.53 -26.06 -15.37
N ASP A 513 21.11 -25.94 -16.57
CA ASP A 513 20.79 -26.78 -17.72
C ASP A 513 21.54 -28.13 -17.71
N ASP A 514 20.80 -29.21 -17.86
CA ASP A 514 21.32 -30.57 -17.92
C ASP A 514 21.71 -31.02 -19.33
N ILE A 515 21.30 -30.30 -20.39
CA ILE A 515 21.54 -30.71 -21.79
C ILE A 515 22.91 -30.18 -22.26
N PRO A 516 23.96 -31.02 -22.40
CA PRO A 516 25.32 -30.56 -22.69
C PRO A 516 25.46 -29.86 -24.05
N LYS A 517 24.68 -30.29 -25.04
CA LYS A 517 24.64 -29.64 -26.37
C LYS A 517 24.14 -28.20 -26.28
N ARG A 518 23.12 -27.94 -25.46
CA ARG A 518 22.53 -26.61 -25.27
C ARG A 518 23.47 -25.71 -24.47
N VAL A 519 24.03 -26.21 -23.37
CA VAL A 519 25.09 -25.55 -22.59
C VAL A 519 26.25 -25.09 -23.50
N THR A 520 26.71 -25.98 -24.38
CA THR A 520 27.78 -25.68 -25.36
C THR A 520 27.36 -24.59 -26.35
N ALA A 521 26.16 -24.69 -26.93
CA ALA A 521 25.65 -23.70 -27.86
C ALA A 521 25.53 -22.30 -27.23
N PHE A 522 25.06 -22.22 -25.98
CA PHE A 522 24.98 -20.97 -25.21
C PHE A 522 26.36 -20.41 -24.90
N ALA A 523 27.32 -21.25 -24.52
CA ALA A 523 28.70 -20.82 -24.27
C ALA A 523 29.36 -20.25 -25.54
N LYS A 524 29.22 -20.94 -26.68
CA LYS A 524 29.69 -20.46 -27.98
C LYS A 524 29.03 -19.13 -28.37
N ARG A 525 27.71 -19.01 -28.20
CA ARG A 525 26.97 -17.78 -28.49
C ARG A 525 27.40 -16.61 -27.59
N LEU A 526 27.65 -16.86 -26.31
CA LEU A 526 28.14 -15.83 -25.39
C LEU A 526 29.51 -15.29 -25.84
N LEU A 527 30.39 -16.17 -26.33
CA LEU A 527 31.68 -15.75 -26.90
C LEU A 527 31.53 -15.02 -28.24
N GLN A 528 30.55 -15.39 -29.07
CA GLN A 528 30.27 -14.72 -30.34
C GLN A 528 29.93 -13.24 -30.15
N ILE A 529 29.22 -12.89 -29.07
CA ILE A 529 28.78 -11.52 -28.82
C ILE A 529 29.82 -10.66 -28.09
N CYS A 530 30.83 -11.26 -27.46
CA CYS A 530 31.87 -10.52 -26.74
C CYS A 530 32.60 -9.45 -27.60
N PRO A 531 33.01 -9.71 -28.85
CA PRO A 531 33.71 -8.72 -29.67
C PRO A 531 32.90 -7.45 -29.96
N GLU A 532 31.58 -7.56 -30.00
CA GLU A 532 30.66 -6.44 -30.30
C GLU A 532 30.31 -5.61 -29.06
N ASN A 533 30.72 -6.05 -27.87
CA ASN A 533 30.34 -5.47 -26.59
C ASN A 533 31.51 -4.76 -25.88
N SER A 534 31.18 -3.96 -24.87
CA SER A 534 32.20 -3.22 -24.10
C SER A 534 33.22 -4.16 -23.42
N PRO A 535 34.46 -3.70 -23.17
CA PRO A 535 35.46 -4.50 -22.45
C PRO A 535 34.98 -5.02 -21.10
N GLY A 536 34.19 -4.21 -20.37
CA GLY A 536 33.60 -4.62 -19.09
C GLY A 536 32.60 -5.78 -19.24
N PHE A 537 31.74 -5.74 -20.26
CA PHE A 537 30.84 -6.84 -20.58
C PHE A 537 31.62 -8.11 -20.93
N THR A 538 32.64 -8.00 -21.78
CA THR A 538 33.48 -9.13 -22.20
C THR A 538 34.20 -9.78 -21.03
N CYS A 539 34.78 -8.98 -20.13
CA CYS A 539 35.36 -9.52 -18.89
C CYS A 539 34.29 -10.23 -18.04
N GLY A 540 33.09 -9.65 -17.90
CA GLY A 540 31.97 -10.28 -17.19
C GLY A 540 31.55 -11.63 -17.79
N ALA A 541 31.43 -11.70 -19.11
CA ALA A 541 31.10 -12.91 -19.85
C ALA A 541 32.18 -14.01 -19.71
N LEU A 542 33.46 -13.64 -19.78
CA LEU A 542 34.58 -14.57 -19.59
C LEU A 542 34.64 -15.09 -18.15
N ILE A 543 34.40 -14.23 -17.15
CA ILE A 543 34.35 -14.68 -15.75
C ILE A 543 33.16 -15.62 -15.53
N LEU A 544 31.98 -15.28 -16.06
CA LEU A 544 30.81 -16.15 -16.04
C LEU A 544 31.14 -17.54 -16.60
N LEU A 545 31.73 -17.60 -17.80
CA LEU A 545 32.12 -18.86 -18.42
C LEU A 545 33.14 -19.63 -17.58
N SER A 546 34.11 -18.93 -16.98
CA SER A 546 35.09 -19.56 -16.10
C SER A 546 34.46 -20.22 -14.87
N GLU A 547 33.41 -19.61 -14.28
CA GLU A 547 32.67 -20.20 -13.17
C GLU A 547 31.79 -21.37 -13.61
N VAL A 548 31.13 -21.26 -14.77
CA VAL A 548 30.35 -22.37 -15.34
C VAL A 548 31.25 -23.56 -15.66
N MET A 549 32.45 -23.35 -16.20
CA MET A 549 33.41 -24.42 -16.49
C MET A 549 33.83 -25.22 -15.25
N LYS A 550 33.80 -24.62 -14.06
CA LYS A 550 34.04 -25.34 -12.80
C LYS A 550 32.90 -26.31 -12.47
N VAL A 551 31.66 -25.92 -12.76
CA VAL A 551 30.46 -26.74 -12.51
C VAL A 551 30.23 -27.77 -13.63
N LYS A 552 30.57 -27.42 -14.87
CA LYS A 552 30.32 -28.20 -16.08
C LYS A 552 31.67 -28.48 -16.80
N PRO A 553 32.46 -29.47 -16.35
CA PRO A 553 33.84 -29.70 -16.83
C PRO A 553 33.94 -30.09 -18.31
N HIS A 554 32.86 -30.56 -18.94
CA HIS A 554 32.83 -30.84 -20.39
C HIS A 554 33.11 -29.60 -21.24
N LEU A 555 32.79 -28.39 -20.76
CA LEU A 555 33.14 -27.14 -21.45
C LEU A 555 34.65 -26.88 -21.45
N LYS A 556 35.38 -27.37 -20.45
CA LYS A 556 36.84 -27.26 -20.41
C LYS A 556 37.50 -28.19 -21.43
N ALA A 557 36.88 -29.34 -21.70
CA ALA A 557 37.33 -30.25 -22.75
C ALA A 557 37.30 -29.56 -24.11
N LEU A 558 36.23 -28.82 -24.43
CA LEU A 558 36.10 -28.05 -25.70
C LEU A 558 37.18 -26.99 -25.93
N VAL A 559 37.78 -26.44 -24.86
CA VAL A 559 38.90 -25.49 -24.98
C VAL A 559 40.22 -26.23 -25.26
N SER A 560 40.32 -27.48 -24.79
CA SER A 560 41.54 -28.27 -24.83
C SER A 560 41.63 -29.16 -26.07
N SER A 561 40.48 -29.59 -26.62
CA SER A 561 40.36 -30.32 -27.88
C SER A 561 39.84 -29.39 -28.96
N ALA A 562 40.60 -29.19 -30.04
CA ALA A 562 40.02 -28.65 -31.26
C ALA A 562 38.87 -29.58 -31.71
N GLU A 563 37.73 -29.02 -32.10
CA GLU A 563 36.70 -29.81 -32.77
C GLU A 563 37.34 -30.38 -34.03
N GLU A 564 37.58 -31.71 -34.07
CA GLU A 564 37.86 -32.39 -35.33
C GLU A 564 36.65 -32.10 -36.22
N HIS A 565 36.90 -31.39 -37.32
CA HIS A 565 35.87 -31.12 -38.31
C HIS A 565 35.45 -32.48 -38.85
N ASP A 566 34.29 -32.98 -38.41
CA ASP A 566 33.71 -34.20 -38.97
C ASP A 566 33.72 -34.05 -40.50
N GLY A 567 34.36 -35.03 -41.14
CA GLY A 567 35.02 -34.88 -42.41
C GLY A 567 34.13 -34.48 -43.59
N GLU A 568 34.82 -33.99 -44.60
CA GLU A 568 34.39 -33.86 -45.99
C GLU A 568 33.47 -35.02 -46.43
N GLY A 569 32.19 -34.71 -46.57
CA GLY A 569 31.19 -35.58 -47.17
C GLY A 569 30.28 -34.76 -48.09
N SER A 570 30.75 -34.56 -49.33
CA SER A 570 30.03 -34.03 -50.50
C SER A 570 29.19 -32.76 -50.31
N GLY A 571 29.79 -31.60 -50.59
CA GLY A 571 29.11 -30.33 -50.78
C GLY A 571 29.67 -29.59 -52.00
N THR A 572 29.59 -30.20 -53.18
CA THR A 572 29.92 -29.53 -54.43
C THR A 572 29.04 -28.30 -54.61
N LYS A 573 29.67 -27.12 -54.66
CA LYS A 573 29.21 -25.85 -55.26
C LYS A 573 27.78 -25.40 -54.94
N MET A 574 27.66 -24.45 -54.00
CA MET A 574 26.64 -23.39 -54.11
C MET A 574 27.06 -22.12 -53.35
N TYR A 575 28.10 -21.46 -53.85
CA TYR A 575 28.29 -20.02 -53.63
C TYR A 575 28.29 -19.35 -55.00
N SER A 576 27.10 -19.03 -55.47
CA SER A 576 26.84 -18.14 -56.59
C SER A 576 25.37 -17.72 -56.51
N ALA A 577 25.15 -16.40 -56.57
CA ALA A 577 23.88 -15.67 -56.51
C ALA A 577 23.25 -15.57 -55.11
N VAL A 578 23.42 -14.41 -54.46
CA VAL A 578 22.49 -13.27 -54.57
C VAL A 578 23.26 -12.00 -54.22
N GLU A 579 23.39 -11.11 -55.20
CA GLU A 579 23.59 -9.65 -55.01
C GLU A 579 22.28 -9.00 -54.58
#